data_AF-A0A815VBM6-F1
#
_entry.id   AF-A0A815VBM6-F1
#
_cell.length_a   1.000
_cell.length_b   1.000
_cell.length_c   1.000
_cell.angle_alpha   90.00
_cell.angle_beta   90.00
_cell.angle_gamma   90.00
#
_symmetry.space_group_name_H-M   'P 1'
#
loop_
_entity.id
_entity.type
_entity.pdbx_description
1 polymer ?
#
loop_
_entity_poly.entity_id
_entity_poly.type
_entity_poly.pdbx_seq_one_letter_code
_entity_poly.pdbx_strand_id
1 'polypeptide(L)'
;NFNHDKTSGIYHNSDGSIDTLSFWSGFKYVIDLLWNYLTAKTILNPLELEERTKNDNLKLNTFQLVILGLGGITGCGIYVLGGQAAAEFCGSSIILSFIIAFTVACLGALTYTELASMMSIYGAGYTYTYATTGEIFAWIVGWELLLEYLVSAAAIPTVWSHYSVYFFQIYNKWNNERQND
;
A
#
# COMPACT_ATOMS: atom_id res chain seq x y z
N ASN A 1 -32.30 1.96 -14.81
CA ASN A 1 -32.74 0.66 -14.25
C ASN A 1 -31.54 -0.20 -13.93
N PHE A 2 -30.95 0.05 -12.76
CA PHE A 2 -29.83 -0.69 -12.20
C PHE A 2 -30.39 -2.03 -11.70
N ASN A 3 -29.98 -3.13 -12.33
CA ASN A 3 -30.42 -4.48 -11.95
C ASN A 3 -29.78 -4.84 -10.60
N HIS A 4 -30.58 -4.72 -9.54
CA HIS A 4 -30.20 -4.92 -8.14
C HIS A 4 -30.28 -6.40 -7.68
N ASP A 5 -30.39 -7.34 -8.63
CA ASP A 5 -30.96 -8.67 -8.36
C ASP A 5 -29.99 -9.86 -8.58
N LYS A 6 -28.72 -9.62 -8.91
CA LYS A 6 -27.74 -10.72 -9.15
C LYS A 6 -26.76 -10.97 -7.99
N THR A 7 -26.82 -10.20 -6.92
CA THR A 7 -25.85 -10.26 -5.81
C THR A 7 -26.30 -11.14 -4.65
N SER A 8 -27.59 -11.51 -4.56
CA SER A 8 -28.16 -12.26 -3.44
C SER A 8 -27.96 -13.78 -3.52
N GLY A 9 -27.53 -14.32 -4.66
CA GLY A 9 -27.41 -15.77 -4.88
C GLY A 9 -26.04 -16.38 -4.59
N ILE A 10 -25.05 -15.61 -4.13
CA ILE A 10 -23.63 -16.08 -4.06
C ILE A 10 -23.20 -16.50 -2.64
N TYR A 11 -23.95 -16.14 -1.58
CA TYR A 11 -23.48 -16.31 -0.20
C TYR A 11 -24.38 -17.15 0.73
N HIS A 12 -25.47 -17.74 0.22
CA HIS A 12 -26.34 -18.59 1.03
C HIS A 12 -26.43 -20.00 0.42
N ASN A 13 -25.53 -20.88 0.88
CA ASN A 13 -25.80 -22.33 0.91
C ASN A 13 -26.26 -22.70 2.32
N SER A 14 -27.29 -23.52 2.40
CA SER A 14 -28.00 -23.94 3.63
C SER A 14 -27.20 -24.86 4.56
N ASP A 15 -25.94 -25.17 4.25
CA ASP A 15 -25.28 -26.38 4.73
C ASP A 15 -24.01 -26.11 5.57
N GLY A 16 -23.64 -24.85 5.77
CA GLY A 16 -22.54 -24.46 6.67
C GLY A 16 -21.12 -24.90 6.25
N SER A 17 -20.94 -25.47 5.06
CA SER A 17 -19.62 -25.77 4.50
C SER A 17 -19.02 -24.57 3.78
N ILE A 18 -17.74 -24.30 4.03
CA ILE A 18 -16.99 -23.24 3.34
C ILE A 18 -16.70 -23.74 1.92
N ASP A 19 -17.49 -23.32 0.94
CA ASP A 19 -17.31 -23.74 -0.44
C ASP A 19 -16.02 -23.12 -1.00
N THR A 20 -15.01 -23.95 -1.22
CA THR A 20 -13.73 -23.58 -1.85
C THR A 20 -13.90 -22.98 -3.26
N LEU A 21 -15.08 -23.18 -3.87
CA LEU A 21 -15.48 -22.59 -5.15
C LEU A 21 -15.87 -21.10 -5.04
N SER A 22 -16.28 -20.62 -3.86
CA SER A 22 -16.61 -19.20 -3.64
C SER A 22 -15.36 -18.31 -3.71
N PHE A 23 -14.23 -18.81 -3.21
CA PHE A 23 -12.92 -18.16 -3.31
C PHE A 23 -12.49 -18.03 -4.78
N TRP A 24 -12.62 -19.10 -5.56
CA TRP A 24 -12.31 -19.09 -6.99
C TRP A 24 -13.27 -18.22 -7.80
N SER A 25 -14.54 -18.14 -7.41
CA SER A 25 -15.52 -17.23 -8.02
C SER A 25 -15.21 -15.77 -7.72
N GLY A 26 -14.81 -15.45 -6.49
CA GLY A 26 -14.34 -14.10 -6.12
C GLY A 26 -13.08 -13.72 -6.88
N PHE A 27 -12.11 -14.65 -6.98
CA PHE A 27 -10.89 -14.45 -7.76
C PHE A 27 -11.19 -14.21 -9.23
N LYS A 28 -12.07 -15.01 -9.84
CA LYS A 28 -12.49 -14.82 -11.23
C LYS A 28 -13.21 -13.48 -11.44
N TYR A 29 -14.06 -13.06 -10.50
CA TYR A 29 -14.74 -11.77 -10.59
C TYR A 29 -13.77 -10.59 -10.53
N VAL A 30 -12.72 -10.69 -9.69
CA VAL A 30 -11.66 -9.67 -9.61
C VAL A 30 -10.84 -9.65 -10.89
N ILE A 31 -10.52 -10.82 -11.47
CA ILE A 31 -9.84 -10.94 -12.77
C ILE A 31 -10.67 -10.31 -13.90
N ASP A 32 -11.97 -10.61 -13.96
CA ASP A 32 -12.87 -10.07 -14.99
C ASP A 32 -13.08 -8.56 -14.82
N LEU A 33 -13.14 -8.07 -13.57
CA LEU A 33 -13.21 -6.64 -13.26
C LEU A 33 -11.91 -5.93 -13.66
N LEU A 34 -10.75 -6.52 -13.37
CA LEU A 34 -9.43 -6.02 -13.76
C LEU A 34 -9.25 -6.04 -15.27
N TRP A 35 -9.69 -7.10 -15.95
CA TRP A 35 -9.63 -7.20 -17.41
C TRP A 35 -10.45 -6.08 -18.06
N ASN A 36 -11.66 -5.84 -17.58
CA ASN A 36 -12.48 -4.72 -18.04
C ASN A 36 -11.88 -3.36 -17.68
N TYR A 37 -11.30 -3.23 -16.48
CA TYR A 37 -10.70 -1.97 -16.01
C TYR A 37 -9.40 -1.61 -16.75
N LEU A 38 -8.56 -2.61 -17.04
CA LEU A 38 -7.32 -2.45 -17.81
C LEU A 38 -7.64 -2.11 -19.26
N THR A 39 -8.59 -2.82 -19.89
CA THR A 39 -9.01 -2.55 -21.28
C THR A 39 -9.68 -1.19 -21.42
N ALA A 40 -10.41 -0.72 -20.40
CA ALA A 40 -11.01 0.62 -20.39
C ALA A 40 -9.99 1.75 -20.19
N LYS A 41 -8.84 1.49 -19.55
CA LYS A 41 -7.82 2.50 -19.22
C LYS A 41 -6.74 2.67 -20.29
N THR A 42 -6.66 1.74 -21.26
CA THR A 42 -5.81 1.85 -22.45
C THR A 42 -6.23 3.02 -23.38
N ILE A 43 -7.39 3.66 -23.15
CA ILE A 43 -7.93 4.76 -23.96
C ILE A 43 -7.50 6.16 -23.47
N LEU A 44 -6.63 6.29 -22.46
CA LEU A 44 -6.01 7.59 -22.19
C LEU A 44 -4.93 7.84 -23.24
N ASN A 45 -5.33 8.49 -24.35
CA ASN A 45 -4.40 9.07 -25.31
C ASN A 45 -3.34 9.87 -24.53
N PRO A 46 -2.04 9.66 -24.78
CA PRO A 46 -0.98 10.41 -24.10
C PRO A 46 -1.16 11.94 -24.23
N LEU A 47 -1.89 12.38 -25.26
CA LEU A 47 -2.30 13.77 -25.50
C LEU A 47 -3.26 14.34 -24.43
N GLU A 48 -4.19 13.55 -23.86
CA GLU A 48 -5.10 14.02 -22.81
C GLU A 48 -4.41 14.14 -21.44
N LEU A 49 -3.38 13.32 -21.20
CA LEU A 49 -2.56 13.41 -19.98
C LEU A 49 -1.71 14.68 -20.00
N GLU A 50 -1.17 15.05 -21.16
CA GLU A 50 -0.44 16.31 -21.34
C GLU A 50 -1.36 17.53 -21.10
N GLU A 51 -2.61 17.47 -21.56
CA GLU A 51 -3.62 18.52 -21.26
C GLU A 51 -3.99 18.61 -19.78
N ARG A 52 -4.12 17.48 -19.07
CA ARG A 52 -4.34 17.49 -17.61
C ARG A 52 -3.15 18.06 -16.83
N THR A 53 -1.93 17.84 -17.33
CA THR A 53 -0.68 18.34 -16.73
C THR A 53 -0.48 19.84 -16.97
N LYS A 54 -1.10 20.38 -18.01
CA LYS A 54 -1.11 21.80 -18.36
C LYS A 54 -1.92 22.67 -17.38
N ASN A 55 -2.75 22.05 -16.54
CA ASN A 55 -3.52 22.75 -15.53
C ASN A 55 -2.60 23.14 -14.36
N ASP A 56 -2.27 24.42 -14.25
CA ASP A 56 -1.29 24.95 -13.30
C ASP A 56 -1.64 24.69 -11.83
N ASN A 57 -2.93 24.41 -11.58
CA ASN A 57 -3.48 24.14 -10.26
C ASN A 57 -3.05 22.79 -9.66
N LEU A 58 -2.42 21.89 -10.43
CA LEU A 58 -1.99 20.55 -10.00
C LEU A 58 -0.46 20.38 -9.93
N LYS A 59 0.31 21.46 -10.10
CA LYS A 59 1.78 21.41 -10.07
C LYS A 59 2.27 21.52 -8.62
N LEU A 60 2.77 20.39 -8.09
CA LEU A 60 3.44 20.36 -6.79
C LEU A 60 4.82 21.00 -6.91
N ASN A 61 5.13 21.91 -5.99
CA ASN A 61 6.50 22.43 -5.87
C ASN A 61 7.44 21.29 -5.45
N THR A 62 8.70 21.31 -5.86
CA THR A 62 9.73 20.31 -5.52
C THR A 62 9.75 20.01 -4.02
N PHE A 63 9.62 21.04 -3.19
CA PHE A 63 9.56 20.87 -1.74
C PHE A 63 8.32 20.11 -1.25
N GLN A 64 7.16 20.37 -1.85
CA GLN A 64 5.92 19.64 -1.53
C GLN A 64 6.04 18.17 -1.96
N LEU A 65 6.72 17.90 -3.08
CA LEU A 65 6.97 16.54 -3.55
C LEU A 65 7.89 15.76 -2.60
N VAL A 66 8.94 16.40 -2.09
CA VAL A 66 9.85 15.79 -1.10
C VAL A 66 9.10 15.50 0.21
N ILE A 67 8.27 16.42 0.68
CA ILE A 67 7.45 16.21 1.88
C ILE A 67 6.44 15.07 1.66
N LEU A 68 5.81 15.01 0.48
CA LEU A 68 4.90 13.92 0.12
C LEU A 68 5.63 12.57 0.16
N GLY A 69 6.84 12.49 -0.40
CA GLY A 69 7.68 11.29 -0.36
C GLY A 69 8.07 10.89 1.06
N LEU A 70 8.55 11.84 1.86
CA LEU A 70 8.91 11.58 3.27
C LEU A 70 7.71 11.10 4.08
N GLY A 71 6.56 11.76 3.93
CA GLY A 71 5.31 11.38 4.61
C GLY A 71 4.79 10.00 4.21
N GLY A 72 5.05 9.57 2.97
CA GLY A 72 4.74 8.21 2.50
C GLY A 72 5.65 7.13 3.08
N ILE A 73 6.93 7.45 3.35
CA ILE A 73 7.93 6.49 3.83
C ILE A 73 7.92 6.37 5.36
N THR A 74 7.70 7.47 6.09
CA THR A 74 7.64 7.48 7.57
C THR A 74 6.32 6.88 8.08
N GLY A 75 6.14 5.57 7.88
CA GLY A 75 4.96 4.83 8.29
C GLY A 75 5.01 4.30 9.73
N CYS A 76 3.99 3.50 10.09
CA CYS A 76 3.86 2.88 11.42
C CYS A 76 5.01 1.92 11.79
N GLY A 77 5.74 1.39 10.80
CA GLY A 77 6.78 0.39 11.00
C GLY A 77 7.93 0.86 11.88
N ILE A 78 8.39 2.11 11.75
CA ILE A 78 9.54 2.61 12.52
C ILE A 78 9.26 2.68 14.03
N TYR A 79 8.01 2.96 14.41
CA TYR A 79 7.63 3.18 15.80
C TYR A 79 7.46 1.90 16.61
N VAL A 80 7.15 0.77 15.94
CA VAL A 80 6.89 -0.52 16.59
C VAL A 80 7.99 -1.54 16.30
N LEU A 81 8.33 -1.72 15.02
CA LEU A 81 9.22 -2.81 14.60
C LEU A 81 10.65 -2.60 15.06
N GLY A 82 11.12 -1.34 15.15
CA GLY A 82 12.45 -1.05 15.67
C GLY A 82 12.63 -1.47 17.14
N GLY A 83 11.60 -1.25 17.97
CA GLY A 83 11.62 -1.64 19.38
C GLY A 83 11.56 -3.15 19.58
N GLN A 84 10.68 -3.84 18.83
CA GLN A 84 10.59 -5.30 18.85
C GLN A 84 11.89 -5.94 18.34
N ALA A 85 12.44 -5.43 17.23
CA ALA A 85 13.68 -5.96 16.68
C ALA A 85 14.89 -5.77 17.61
N ALA A 86 14.92 -4.65 18.36
CA ALA A 86 15.96 -4.40 19.36
C ALA A 86 15.84 -5.36 20.55
N ALA A 87 14.62 -5.59 21.03
CA ALA A 87 14.37 -6.44 22.19
C ALA A 87 14.64 -7.93 21.90
N GLU A 88 14.30 -8.41 20.71
CA GLU A 88 14.33 -9.84 20.39
C GLU A 88 15.60 -10.30 19.66
N PHE A 89 16.20 -9.45 18.80
CA PHE A 89 17.26 -9.90 17.88
C PHE A 89 18.62 -9.24 18.07
N CYS A 90 18.69 -7.91 18.14
CA CYS A 90 19.98 -7.20 18.01
C CYS A 90 20.49 -6.51 19.29
N GLY A 91 19.66 -6.32 20.32
CA GLY A 91 20.03 -5.60 21.53
C GLY A 91 20.65 -4.22 21.21
N SER A 92 21.85 -3.96 21.74
CA SER A 92 22.57 -2.69 21.51
C SER A 92 23.15 -2.53 20.08
N SER A 93 23.22 -3.60 19.29
CA SER A 93 23.84 -3.58 17.95
C SER A 93 22.89 -3.23 16.81
N ILE A 94 21.63 -2.88 17.12
CA ILE A 94 20.60 -2.58 16.12
C ILE A 94 20.99 -1.42 15.17
N ILE A 95 21.79 -0.47 15.64
CA ILE A 95 22.27 0.67 14.86
C ILE A 95 23.08 0.20 13.62
N LEU A 96 23.91 -0.83 13.78
CA LEU A 96 24.68 -1.38 12.65
C LEU A 96 23.77 -2.00 11.59
N SER A 97 22.68 -2.67 12.02
CA SER A 97 21.69 -3.24 11.10
C SER A 97 20.96 -2.15 10.30
N PHE A 98 20.59 -1.05 10.94
CA PHE A 98 19.96 0.09 10.26
C PHE A 98 20.88 0.78 9.26
N ILE A 99 22.18 0.92 9.56
CA ILE A 99 23.14 1.53 8.62
C ILE A 99 23.27 0.70 7.33
N ILE A 100 23.34 -0.62 7.48
CA ILE A 100 23.43 -1.54 6.33
C ILE A 100 22.13 -1.50 5.52
N ALA A 101 20.97 -1.59 6.20
CA ALA A 101 19.67 -1.51 5.55
C ALA A 101 19.47 -0.18 4.81
N PHE A 102 19.87 0.95 5.41
CA PHE A 102 19.82 2.27 4.78
C PHE A 102 20.70 2.34 3.53
N THR A 103 21.91 1.79 3.59
CA THR A 103 22.82 1.78 2.44
C THR A 103 22.22 1.02 1.25
N VAL A 104 21.63 -0.15 1.50
CA VAL A 104 20.95 -0.94 0.46
C VAL A 104 19.72 -0.19 -0.07
N ALA A 105 18.93 0.42 0.80
CA ALA A 105 17.77 1.23 0.41
C ALA A 105 18.17 2.44 -0.46
N CYS A 106 19.28 3.14 -0.14
CA CYS A 106 19.79 4.23 -0.96
C CYS A 106 20.19 3.78 -2.37
N LEU A 107 20.85 2.62 -2.49
CA LEU A 107 21.18 2.06 -3.80
C LEU A 107 19.92 1.72 -4.60
N GLY A 108 18.92 1.12 -3.96
CA GLY A 108 17.62 0.87 -4.59
C GLY A 108 16.91 2.14 -5.04
N ALA A 109 16.86 3.16 -4.17
CA ALA A 109 16.25 4.45 -4.49
C ALA A 109 16.94 5.16 -5.67
N LEU A 110 18.26 5.02 -5.81
CA LEU A 110 19.02 5.61 -6.91
C LEU A 110 18.60 5.00 -8.26
N THR A 111 18.44 3.67 -8.32
CA THR A 111 17.96 2.99 -9.54
C THR A 111 16.52 3.37 -9.90
N TYR A 112 15.65 3.53 -8.90
CA TYR A 112 14.27 3.97 -9.14
C TYR A 112 14.21 5.44 -9.60
N THR A 113 15.11 6.28 -9.07
CA THR A 113 15.24 7.69 -9.50
C THR A 113 15.70 7.79 -10.95
N GLU A 114 16.66 6.96 -11.37
CA GLU A 114 17.11 6.89 -12.76
C GLU A 114 15.93 6.52 -13.68
N LEU A 115 15.18 5.48 -13.33
CA LEU A 115 14.00 5.06 -14.08
C LEU A 115 12.90 6.13 -14.14
N ALA A 116 12.65 6.82 -13.03
CA ALA A 116 11.67 7.91 -12.95
C ALA A 116 12.08 9.12 -13.82
N SER A 117 13.39 9.37 -13.98
CA SER A 117 13.88 10.44 -14.86
C SER A 117 13.74 10.12 -16.36
N MET A 118 13.77 8.83 -16.73
CA MET A 118 13.64 8.37 -18.10
C MET A 118 12.18 8.32 -18.59
N MET A 119 11.22 8.05 -17.69
CA MET A 119 9.81 7.91 -18.02
C MET A 119 8.95 8.92 -17.26
N SER A 120 8.66 10.06 -17.88
CA SER A 120 7.75 11.10 -17.36
C SER A 120 6.27 10.73 -17.59
N ILE A 121 5.86 9.55 -17.13
CA ILE A 121 4.49 9.04 -17.25
C ILE A 121 3.95 8.76 -15.85
N TYR A 122 2.72 9.17 -15.58
CA TYR A 122 2.02 8.83 -14.33
C TYR A 122 1.80 7.31 -14.27
N GLY A 123 2.65 6.59 -13.54
CA GLY A 123 2.60 5.13 -13.44
C GLY A 123 3.23 4.60 -12.17
N ALA A 124 2.68 3.51 -11.64
CA ALA A 124 3.31 2.70 -10.59
C ALA A 124 4.27 1.68 -11.22
N GLY A 125 4.99 0.90 -10.41
CA GLY A 125 5.95 -0.12 -10.86
C GLY A 125 5.44 -1.04 -11.98
N TYR A 126 4.14 -1.37 -11.97
CA TYR A 126 3.44 -2.08 -13.05
C TYR A 126 3.69 -1.49 -14.45
N THR A 127 3.58 -0.17 -14.59
CA THR A 127 3.74 0.52 -15.88
C THR A 127 5.18 0.41 -16.39
N TYR A 128 6.17 0.42 -15.49
CA TYR A 128 7.58 0.27 -15.84
C TYR A 128 7.94 -1.15 -16.25
N THR A 129 7.40 -2.16 -15.55
CA THR A 129 7.60 -3.57 -15.93
C THR A 129 6.89 -3.90 -17.24
N TYR A 130 5.72 -3.32 -17.49
CA TYR A 130 5.00 -3.46 -18.75
C TYR A 130 5.80 -2.91 -19.94
N ALA A 131 6.44 -1.75 -19.77
CA ALA A 131 7.23 -1.12 -20.82
C ALA A 131 8.51 -1.90 -21.20
N THR A 132 9.07 -2.69 -20.28
CA THR A 132 10.38 -3.33 -20.45
C THR A 132 10.33 -4.84 -20.68
N THR A 133 9.45 -5.57 -19.98
CA THR A 133 9.54 -7.03 -19.84
C THR A 133 8.29 -7.77 -20.35
N GLY A 134 7.22 -7.03 -20.72
CA GLY A 134 6.00 -7.59 -21.30
C GLY A 134 4.87 -7.88 -20.31
N GLU A 135 3.75 -8.37 -20.84
CA GLU A 135 2.46 -8.42 -20.15
C GLU A 135 2.41 -9.38 -18.95
N ILE A 136 3.01 -10.56 -19.05
CA ILE A 136 2.98 -11.57 -17.97
C ILE A 136 3.73 -11.10 -16.72
N PHE A 137 4.91 -10.51 -16.88
CA PHE A 137 5.68 -10.00 -15.74
C PHE A 137 5.04 -8.77 -15.13
N ALA A 138 4.50 -7.87 -15.96
CA ALA A 138 3.71 -6.74 -15.47
C ALA A 138 2.51 -7.21 -14.67
N TRP A 139 1.80 -8.25 -15.13
CA TRP A 139 0.64 -8.80 -14.43
C TRP A 139 1.00 -9.34 -13.04
N ILE A 140 2.11 -10.06 -12.90
CA ILE A 140 2.59 -10.56 -11.59
C ILE A 140 2.93 -9.38 -10.65
N VAL A 141 3.65 -8.38 -11.14
CA VAL A 141 4.00 -7.17 -10.36
C VAL A 141 2.75 -6.39 -9.96
N GLY A 142 1.73 -6.33 -10.82
CA GLY A 142 0.45 -5.68 -10.50
C GLY A 142 -0.26 -6.35 -9.32
N TRP A 143 -0.24 -7.68 -9.25
CA TRP A 143 -0.78 -8.43 -8.13
C TRP A 143 0.02 -8.27 -6.85
N GLU A 144 1.34 -8.24 -6.95
CA GLU A 144 2.24 -8.02 -5.81
C GLU A 144 2.01 -6.63 -5.19
N LEU A 145 1.98 -5.57 -6.00
CA LEU A 145 1.65 -4.21 -5.54
C LEU A 145 0.27 -4.15 -4.87
N LEU A 146 -0.74 -4.80 -5.46
CA LEU A 146 -2.08 -4.81 -4.88
C LEU A 146 -2.08 -5.47 -3.49
N LEU A 147 -1.38 -6.60 -3.33
CA LEU A 147 -1.26 -7.28 -2.04
C LEU A 147 -0.47 -6.44 -1.02
N GLU A 148 0.59 -5.76 -1.45
CA GLU A 148 1.38 -4.88 -0.61
C GLU A 148 0.52 -3.74 -0.03
N TYR A 149 -0.28 -3.08 -0.88
CA TYR A 149 -1.20 -2.03 -0.42
C TYR A 149 -2.28 -2.56 0.52
N LEU A 150 -2.80 -3.78 0.29
CA LEU A 150 -3.79 -4.40 1.18
C LEU A 150 -3.21 -4.71 2.56
N VAL A 151 -2.01 -5.31 2.61
CA VAL A 151 -1.33 -5.61 3.87
C VAL A 151 -1.01 -4.31 4.61
N SER A 152 -0.53 -3.28 3.90
CA SER A 152 -0.25 -1.97 4.48
C SER A 152 -1.51 -1.28 5.02
N ALA A 153 -2.62 -1.35 4.28
CA ALA A 153 -3.91 -0.78 4.70
C ALA A 153 -4.48 -1.49 5.93
N ALA A 154 -4.19 -2.78 6.12
CA ALA A 154 -4.56 -3.52 7.33
C ALA A 154 -3.61 -3.24 8.51
N ALA A 155 -2.30 -3.13 8.25
CA ALA A 155 -1.29 -2.98 9.29
C ALA A 155 -1.31 -1.60 9.97
N ILE A 156 -1.52 -0.52 9.20
CA ILE A 156 -1.48 0.86 9.72
C ILE A 156 -2.56 1.09 10.81
N PRO A 157 -3.85 0.78 10.60
CA PRO A 157 -4.89 0.97 11.62
C PRO A 157 -4.66 0.12 12.87
N THR A 158 -4.12 -1.09 12.74
CA THR A 158 -3.81 -1.96 13.88
C THR A 158 -2.78 -1.32 14.81
N VAL A 159 -1.71 -0.74 14.24
CA VAL A 159 -0.67 -0.06 15.02
C VAL A 159 -1.24 1.15 15.77
N TRP A 160 -2.02 2.00 15.10
CA TRP A 160 -2.66 3.15 15.76
C TRP A 160 -3.62 2.71 16.87
N SER A 161 -4.38 1.64 16.65
CA SER A 161 -5.29 1.09 17.65
C SER A 161 -4.54 0.63 18.90
N HIS A 162 -3.38 0.00 18.76
CA HIS A 162 -2.53 -0.38 19.90
C HIS A 162 -2.06 0.83 20.71
N TYR A 163 -1.61 1.90 20.04
CA TYR A 163 -1.21 3.13 20.74
C TYR A 163 -2.38 3.80 21.46
N SER A 164 -3.57 3.84 20.84
CA SER A 164 -4.77 4.39 21.48
C SER A 164 -5.17 3.60 22.75
N VAL A 165 -5.14 2.26 22.69
CA VAL A 165 -5.42 1.42 23.86
C VAL A 165 -4.41 1.68 24.98
N TYR A 166 -3.13 1.74 24.65
CA TYR A 166 -2.08 2.01 25.63
C TYR A 166 -2.24 3.38 26.29
N PHE A 167 -2.62 4.40 25.52
CA PHE A 167 -2.93 5.73 26.04
C PHE A 167 -4.07 5.70 27.05
N PHE A 168 -5.18 5.03 26.74
CA PHE A 168 -6.33 4.92 27.67
C PHE A 168 -5.99 4.14 28.93
N GLN A 169 -5.15 3.10 28.84
CA GLN A 169 -4.68 2.35 30.00
C GLN A 169 -3.87 3.24 30.95
N ILE A 170 -2.92 4.02 30.42
CA ILE A 170 -2.14 4.97 31.21
C ILE A 170 -3.04 6.01 31.85
N TYR A 171 -3.96 6.59 31.07
CA TYR A 171 -4.90 7.59 31.57
C TYR A 171 -5.75 7.04 32.72
N ASN A 172 -6.29 5.83 32.57
CA ASN A 172 -7.10 5.20 33.61
C ASN A 172 -6.28 4.88 34.88
N LYS A 173 -5.04 4.40 34.70
CA LYS A 173 -4.12 4.16 35.83
C LYS A 173 -3.86 5.45 36.62
N TRP A 174 -3.50 6.52 35.94
CA TRP A 174 -3.27 7.82 36.55
C TRP A 174 -4.52 8.40 37.23
N ASN A 175 -5.70 8.19 36.64
CA ASN A 175 -6.96 8.64 37.22
C ASN A 175 -7.29 7.88 38.52
N ASN A 176 -7.00 6.59 38.57
CA ASN A 176 -7.19 5.78 39.79
C ASN A 176 -6.21 6.15 40.90
N GLU A 177 -4.96 6.48 40.57
CA GLU A 177 -3.97 6.95 41.56
C GLU A 177 -4.45 8.25 42.23
N ARG A 178 -5.07 9.18 41.48
CA ARG A 178 -5.62 10.42 42.04
C ARG A 178 -6.87 10.27 42.93
N GLN A 179 -7.59 9.16 42.81
CA GLN A 179 -8.75 8.91 43.67
C GLN A 179 -8.37 8.23 44.98
N ASN A 180 -7.15 7.67 45.05
CA ASN A 180 -6.64 6.98 46.22
C ASN A 180 -5.80 7.90 47.15
N ASP A 181 -5.43 9.10 46.69
CA ASP A 181 -4.79 10.19 47.46
C ASP A 181 -5.84 11.21 47.97
#